data_AF-A0A6G6Y271-F1
#
_entry.id   AF-A0A6G6Y271-F1
#
_cell.length_a   1.000
_cell.length_b   1.000
_cell.length_c   1.000
_cell.angle_alpha   90.00
_cell.angle_beta   90.00
_cell.angle_gamma   90.00
#
_symmetry.space_group_name_H-M   'P 1'
#
loop_
_entity.id
_entity.type
_entity.pdbx_description
1 polymer ?
#
loop_
_entity_poly.entity_id
_entity_poly.type
_entity_poly.pdbx_seq_one_letter_code
_entity_poly.pdbx_strand_id
1 'polypeptide(L)'
;MKRLRPVVLARAALCLIVVAGTTAAAQPPVDAAAEDGEARGTFEVRMAPAGTVGDTIGAMSMVKTFSGDLQAISNGRMLASGDPAQSAAYVAMETVTGTLDGRSGGFVLVHRGIVDDGEPELLVTVVPGSGTGELAGLSGRMEISVADGRHDYVLRYRLPD
;
A
#
# COMPACT_ATOMS: atom_id res chain seq x y z
N MET A 1 33.76 33.77 3.62
CA MET A 1 33.15 32.55 3.04
C MET A 1 32.58 31.70 4.17
N LYS A 2 31.31 31.91 4.54
CA LYS A 2 30.62 31.10 5.56
C LYS A 2 29.84 30.01 4.83
N ARG A 3 30.20 28.74 5.03
CA ARG A 3 29.44 27.60 4.50
C ARG A 3 28.10 27.54 5.26
N LEU A 4 27.01 27.75 4.53
CA LEU A 4 25.65 27.55 5.01
C LEU A 4 25.50 26.04 5.30
N ARG A 5 25.22 25.68 6.55
CA ARG A 5 24.91 24.29 6.93
C ARG A 5 23.53 23.93 6.38
N PRO A 6 23.33 22.78 5.71
CA PRO A 6 22.00 22.36 5.31
C PRO A 6 21.22 21.96 6.56
N VAL A 7 20.28 22.82 6.96
CA VAL A 7 19.20 22.50 7.89
C VAL A 7 18.16 21.73 7.09
N VAL A 8 18.41 20.46 6.80
CA VAL A 8 17.39 19.49 6.34
C VAL A 8 17.76 18.14 6.95
N LEU A 9 17.69 18.04 8.26
CA LEU A 9 17.81 16.79 8.98
C LEU A 9 16.59 16.67 9.89
N ALA A 10 15.90 15.52 9.79
CA ALA A 10 14.85 15.05 10.68
C ALA A 10 13.44 15.67 10.52
N ARG A 11 12.73 15.34 9.43
CA ARG A 11 11.25 15.29 9.43
C ARG A 11 10.60 14.16 8.59
N ALA A 12 11.35 13.17 8.14
CA ALA A 12 10.78 11.96 7.56
C ALA A 12 10.49 10.90 8.65
N ALA A 13 9.70 11.28 9.65
CA ALA A 13 9.04 10.32 10.55
C ALA A 13 7.56 10.32 10.14
N LEU A 14 7.28 9.54 9.08
CA LEU A 14 5.97 9.44 8.46
C LEU A 14 5.02 8.69 9.41
N CYS A 15 4.36 9.42 10.30
CA CYS A 15 3.09 8.97 10.86
C CYS A 15 2.09 9.09 9.70
N LEU A 16 1.71 7.96 9.10
CA LEU A 16 0.63 7.93 8.11
C LEU A 16 -0.69 8.15 8.87
N ILE A 17 -0.92 9.37 9.34
CA ILE A 17 -2.25 9.79 9.78
C ILE A 17 -3.03 10.03 8.49
N VAL A 18 -3.71 8.99 8.02
CA VAL A 18 -4.82 9.19 7.09
C VAL A 18 -5.90 9.86 7.92
N VAL A 19 -6.20 11.12 7.59
CA VAL A 19 -7.28 11.89 8.20
C VAL A 19 -8.57 11.11 8.02
N ALA A 20 -9.26 10.83 9.12
CA ALA A 20 -10.59 10.27 9.10
C ALA A 20 -11.55 11.30 8.48
N GLY A 21 -12.22 10.90 7.40
CA GLY A 21 -13.42 11.60 6.91
C GLY A 21 -13.23 12.43 5.66
N THR A 22 -12.81 11.82 4.55
CA THR A 22 -13.15 12.28 3.21
C THR A 22 -13.44 11.06 2.34
N THR A 23 -14.50 11.14 1.53
CA THR A 23 -14.83 10.11 0.55
C THR A 23 -13.61 9.86 -0.32
N ALA A 24 -13.09 8.63 -0.29
CA ALA A 24 -12.05 8.20 -1.21
C ALA A 24 -12.44 8.64 -2.62
N ALA A 25 -11.58 9.42 -3.28
CA ALA A 25 -11.79 9.77 -4.68
C ALA A 25 -11.99 8.46 -5.46
N ALA A 26 -13.11 8.36 -6.15
CA ALA A 26 -13.48 7.16 -6.88
C ALA A 26 -12.37 6.85 -7.91
N GLN A 27 -11.68 5.74 -7.68
CA GLN A 27 -10.63 5.26 -8.57
C GLN A 27 -11.25 4.96 -9.93
N PRO A 28 -10.58 5.30 -11.05
CA PRO A 28 -11.09 4.98 -12.38
C PRO A 28 -11.29 3.45 -12.49
N PRO A 29 -12.43 2.99 -13.03
CA PRO A 29 -12.71 1.57 -13.11
C PRO A 29 -11.71 0.90 -14.05
N VAL A 30 -10.87 0.02 -13.51
CA VAL A 30 -10.40 -1.12 -14.30
C VAL A 30 -11.59 -2.06 -14.42
N ASP A 31 -12.07 -2.29 -15.66
CA ASP A 31 -13.31 -3.01 -16.01
C ASP A 31 -14.12 -3.50 -14.80
N ALA A 32 -15.04 -2.67 -14.32
CA ALA A 32 -15.99 -2.99 -13.25
C ALA A 32 -16.93 -4.18 -13.60
N ALA A 33 -16.69 -4.84 -14.73
CA ALA A 33 -17.57 -5.81 -15.37
C ALA A 33 -17.38 -7.27 -14.91
N ALA A 34 -16.54 -7.59 -13.91
CA ALA A 34 -16.69 -8.80 -13.07
C ALA A 34 -15.59 -8.90 -11.99
N GLU A 35 -15.72 -8.24 -10.84
CA GLU A 35 -14.95 -8.68 -9.67
C GLU A 35 -15.82 -9.70 -8.93
N ASP A 36 -15.51 -10.99 -9.08
CA ASP A 36 -16.34 -12.10 -8.60
C ASP A 36 -16.07 -12.44 -7.12
N GLY A 37 -15.02 -11.87 -6.51
CA GLY A 37 -14.66 -12.03 -5.11
C GLY A 37 -14.40 -10.71 -4.37
N GLU A 38 -14.77 -10.68 -3.10
CA GLU A 38 -14.49 -9.56 -2.18
C GLU A 38 -14.01 -10.14 -0.84
N ALA A 39 -12.77 -9.83 -0.47
CA ALA A 39 -12.16 -10.23 0.79
C ALA A 39 -11.95 -9.01 1.70
N ARG A 40 -12.24 -9.16 2.98
CA ARG A 40 -12.17 -8.10 3.99
C ARG A 40 -11.34 -8.53 5.19
N GLY A 41 -10.76 -7.53 5.83
CA GLY A 41 -10.09 -7.75 7.10
C GLY A 41 -9.22 -6.58 7.53
N THR A 42 -8.22 -6.91 8.34
CA THR A 42 -7.30 -5.93 8.92
C THR A 42 -5.87 -6.29 8.62
N PHE A 43 -4.97 -5.32 8.71
CA PHE A 43 -3.54 -5.62 8.75
C PHE A 43 -2.80 -4.80 9.79
N GLU A 44 -1.72 -5.37 10.31
CA GLU A 44 -0.69 -4.64 11.02
C GLU A 44 0.46 -4.35 10.06
N VAL A 45 1.11 -3.19 10.22
CA VAL A 45 2.29 -2.83 9.43
C VAL A 45 3.46 -2.47 10.33
N ARG A 46 4.64 -3.02 10.02
CA ARG A 46 5.91 -2.63 10.63
C ARG A 46 6.80 -2.07 9.55
N MET A 47 7.39 -0.92 9.83
CA MET A 47 8.28 -0.23 8.89
C MET A 47 9.63 0.03 9.53
N ALA A 48 10.69 -0.09 8.75
CA ALA A 48 12.03 0.31 9.19
C ALA A 48 12.71 1.18 8.11
N PRO A 49 13.50 2.19 8.51
CA PRO A 49 14.32 2.94 7.58
C PRO A 49 15.24 2.02 6.78
N ALA A 50 15.33 2.26 5.49
CA ALA A 50 16.09 1.42 4.58
C ALA A 50 16.92 2.21 3.57
N GLY A 51 17.31 3.43 3.97
CA GLY A 51 18.19 4.34 3.24
C GLY A 51 17.44 5.45 2.51
N THR A 52 18.13 6.07 1.56
CA THR A 52 17.59 7.09 0.65
C THR A 52 17.97 6.78 -0.79
N VAL A 53 17.16 7.25 -1.74
CA VAL A 53 17.51 7.29 -3.16
C VAL A 53 17.80 8.75 -3.53
N GLY A 54 19.07 9.05 -3.75
CA GLY A 54 19.53 10.44 -3.77
C GLY A 54 19.27 11.14 -2.44
N ASP A 55 19.00 12.45 -2.51
CA ASP A 55 18.86 13.30 -1.32
C ASP A 55 17.41 13.54 -0.88
N THR A 56 16.44 13.25 -1.75
CA THR A 56 15.04 13.68 -1.57
C THR A 56 14.03 12.54 -1.44
N ILE A 57 14.45 11.29 -1.66
CA ILE A 57 13.57 10.12 -1.60
C ILE A 57 14.00 9.23 -0.44
N GLY A 58 13.12 9.09 0.56
CA GLY A 58 13.30 8.14 1.66
C GLY A 58 12.89 6.73 1.24
N ALA A 59 13.62 5.72 1.69
CA ALA A 59 13.28 4.32 1.49
C ALA A 59 12.97 3.63 2.83
N MET A 60 11.92 2.81 2.83
CA MET A 60 11.51 2.00 3.99
C MET A 60 11.40 0.53 3.59
N SER A 61 11.75 -0.37 4.50
CA SER A 61 11.25 -1.75 4.47
C SER A 61 9.92 -1.84 5.18
N MET A 62 9.09 -2.77 4.72
CA MET A 62 7.73 -2.96 5.20
C MET A 62 7.43 -4.44 5.36
N VAL A 63 6.86 -4.81 6.51
CA VAL A 63 6.29 -6.13 6.76
C VAL A 63 4.86 -5.94 7.20
N LYS A 64 3.90 -6.61 6.56
CA LYS A 64 2.52 -6.62 7.03
C LYS A 64 2.07 -8.01 7.46
N THR A 65 1.13 -8.02 8.39
CA THR A 65 0.41 -9.22 8.81
C THR A 65 -1.07 -8.96 8.57
N PHE A 66 -1.66 -9.69 7.63
CA PHE A 66 -3.07 -9.62 7.26
C PHE A 66 -3.88 -10.69 8.00
N SER A 67 -5.07 -10.30 8.42
CA SER A 67 -6.05 -11.14 9.11
C SER A 67 -7.43 -10.95 8.48
N GLY A 68 -8.31 -11.96 8.61
CA GLY A 68 -9.64 -11.97 7.99
C GLY A 68 -9.69 -12.95 6.82
N ASP A 69 -10.28 -12.52 5.72
CA ASP A 69 -10.43 -13.33 4.50
C ASP A 69 -9.08 -13.58 3.79
N LEU A 70 -8.17 -12.59 3.84
CA LEU A 70 -6.74 -12.74 3.56
C LEU A 70 -5.98 -12.99 4.88
N GLN A 71 -5.45 -14.19 5.05
CA GLN A 71 -4.55 -14.57 6.14
C GLN A 71 -3.14 -14.72 5.58
N ALA A 72 -2.33 -13.67 5.69
CA ALA A 72 -1.06 -13.60 4.97
C ALA A 72 -0.01 -12.76 5.69
N ILE A 73 1.25 -13.01 5.33
CA ILE A 73 2.36 -12.11 5.62
C ILE A 73 2.81 -11.49 4.32
N SER A 74 3.16 -10.20 4.34
CA SER A 74 3.82 -9.56 3.22
C SER A 74 5.16 -8.96 3.60
N ASN A 75 6.06 -8.89 2.62
CA ASN A 75 7.34 -8.22 2.73
C ASN A 75 7.52 -7.31 1.53
N GLY A 76 7.92 -6.07 1.76
CA GLY A 76 8.00 -5.07 0.71
C GLY A 76 8.95 -3.91 1.00
N ARG A 77 8.99 -3.01 0.03
CA ARG A 77 9.75 -1.76 0.10
C ARG A 77 8.83 -0.61 -0.31
N MET A 78 9.00 0.51 0.35
CA MET A 78 8.36 1.78 0.03
C MET A 78 9.43 2.82 -0.28
N LEU A 79 9.18 3.66 -1.29
CA LEU A 79 9.90 4.90 -1.53
C LEU A 79 8.92 6.06 -1.36
N ALA A 80 9.33 7.13 -0.68
CA ALA A 80 8.50 8.30 -0.46
C ALA A 80 9.29 9.61 -0.55
N SER A 81 8.61 10.67 -0.96
CA SER A 81 9.14 12.04 -0.99
C SER A 81 8.03 13.04 -0.63
N GLY A 82 8.43 14.21 -0.09
CA GLY A 82 7.51 15.26 0.33
C GLY A 82 7.00 15.13 1.78
N ASP A 83 5.97 15.91 2.09
CA ASP A 83 5.29 15.96 3.39
C ASP A 83 3.83 15.53 3.21
N PRO A 84 3.38 14.39 3.79
CA PRO A 84 2.01 13.91 3.61
C PRO A 84 0.95 14.87 4.18
N ALA A 85 1.33 15.84 5.02
CA ALA A 85 0.41 16.85 5.53
C ALA A 85 0.13 17.97 4.51
N GLN A 86 0.91 18.05 3.42
CA GLN A 86 0.76 19.09 2.39
C GLN A 86 0.80 18.46 0.99
N SER A 87 1.94 17.94 0.58
CA SER A 87 2.12 17.30 -0.73
C SER A 87 3.22 16.26 -0.66
N ALA A 88 2.87 15.04 -1.07
CA ALA A 88 3.78 13.90 -1.01
C ALA A 88 3.46 12.89 -2.11
N ALA A 89 4.45 12.04 -2.38
CA ALA A 89 4.27 10.87 -3.21
C ALA A 89 4.92 9.67 -2.55
N TYR A 90 4.30 8.50 -2.69
CA TYR A 90 4.95 7.24 -2.39
C TYR A 90 4.62 6.16 -3.43
N VAL A 91 5.55 5.23 -3.57
CA VAL A 91 5.35 3.97 -4.27
C VAL A 91 5.82 2.83 -3.38
N ALA A 92 5.14 1.70 -3.48
CA ALA A 92 5.55 0.50 -2.77
C ALA A 92 5.26 -0.74 -3.59
N MET A 93 6.05 -1.78 -3.36
CA MET A 93 5.75 -3.13 -3.84
C MET A 93 5.98 -4.11 -2.70
N GLU A 94 5.11 -5.11 -2.60
CA GLU A 94 5.19 -6.13 -1.57
C GLU A 94 4.76 -7.49 -2.11
N THR A 95 5.51 -8.53 -1.72
CA THR A 95 5.13 -9.92 -1.95
C THR A 95 4.29 -10.39 -0.78
N VAL A 96 3.07 -10.84 -1.07
CA VAL A 96 2.11 -11.40 -0.13
C VAL A 96 2.14 -12.92 -0.25
N THR A 97 2.21 -13.63 0.88
CA THR A 97 2.16 -15.10 0.94
C THR A 97 1.22 -15.54 2.05
N GLY A 98 0.28 -16.42 1.74
CA GLY A 98 -0.73 -16.88 2.70
C GLY A 98 -1.93 -17.54 2.03
N THR A 99 -3.11 -17.34 2.60
CA THR A 99 -4.39 -17.81 2.04
C THR A 99 -5.34 -16.65 1.80
N LEU A 100 -6.06 -16.68 0.68
CA LEU A 100 -7.16 -15.77 0.34
C LEU A 100 -8.42 -16.62 0.14
N ASP A 101 -9.43 -16.41 0.98
CA ASP A 101 -10.67 -17.21 0.99
C ASP A 101 -10.39 -18.72 1.04
N GLY A 102 -9.39 -19.10 1.84
CA GLY A 102 -8.93 -20.48 2.00
C GLY A 102 -8.02 -21.00 0.88
N ARG A 103 -7.82 -20.26 -0.21
CA ARG A 103 -6.95 -20.65 -1.34
C ARG A 103 -5.51 -20.24 -1.07
N SER A 104 -4.59 -21.20 -1.04
CA SER A 104 -3.18 -21.02 -0.69
C SER A 104 -2.35 -20.53 -1.87
N GLY A 105 -1.49 -19.54 -1.63
CA GLY A 105 -0.59 -19.03 -2.63
C GLY A 105 0.10 -17.75 -2.23
N GLY A 106 0.52 -17.00 -3.25
CA GLY A 106 1.10 -15.68 -3.08
C GLY A 106 0.93 -14.83 -4.32
N PHE A 107 1.07 -13.52 -4.16
CA PHE A 107 0.95 -12.53 -5.22
C PHE A 107 1.72 -11.27 -4.84
N VAL A 108 1.86 -10.32 -5.76
CA VAL A 108 2.52 -9.05 -5.50
C VAL A 108 1.49 -7.93 -5.56
N LEU A 109 1.52 -7.03 -4.58
CA LEU A 109 0.79 -5.76 -4.63
C LEU A 109 1.74 -4.64 -5.05
N VAL A 110 1.23 -3.69 -5.85
CA VAL A 110 1.89 -2.43 -6.17
C VAL A 110 1.03 -1.26 -5.71
N HIS A 111 1.68 -0.25 -5.13
CA HIS A 111 1.05 0.94 -4.58
C HIS A 111 1.52 2.19 -5.33
N ARG A 112 0.59 3.10 -5.59
CA ARG A 112 0.84 4.49 -5.95
C ARG A 112 0.00 5.38 -5.05
N GLY A 113 0.65 6.15 -4.19
CA GLY A 113 0.00 7.16 -3.36
C GLY A 113 0.48 8.55 -3.69
N ILE A 114 -0.45 9.48 -3.85
CA ILE A 114 -0.19 10.91 -4.08
C ILE A 114 -1.01 11.71 -3.08
N VAL A 115 -0.42 12.73 -2.49
CA VAL A 115 -1.12 13.79 -1.77
C VAL A 115 -0.84 15.07 -2.52
N ASP A 116 -1.89 15.74 -3.00
CA ASP A 116 -1.80 17.04 -3.67
C ASP A 116 -2.64 18.05 -2.90
N ASP A 117 -1.98 19.07 -2.35
CA ASP A 117 -2.58 20.07 -1.45
C ASP A 117 -3.50 19.48 -0.35
N GLY A 118 -3.06 18.40 0.28
CA GLY A 118 -3.79 17.69 1.33
C GLY A 118 -4.84 16.68 0.83
N GLU A 119 -5.10 16.58 -0.47
CA GLU A 119 -6.04 15.62 -1.05
C GLU A 119 -5.35 14.29 -1.39
N PRO A 120 -5.71 13.18 -0.71
CA PRO A 120 -5.05 11.89 -0.92
C PRO A 120 -5.68 11.08 -2.06
N GLU A 121 -4.83 10.55 -2.93
CA GLU A 121 -5.13 9.52 -3.92
C GLU A 121 -4.30 8.26 -3.59
N LEU A 122 -4.93 7.09 -3.54
CA LEU A 122 -4.24 5.82 -3.38
C LEU A 122 -4.75 4.79 -4.37
N LEU A 123 -3.83 4.17 -5.10
CA LEU A 123 -4.08 3.00 -5.94
C LEU A 123 -3.23 1.83 -5.44
N VAL A 124 -3.89 0.73 -5.08
CA VAL A 124 -3.23 -0.54 -4.73
C VAL A 124 -3.83 -1.63 -5.60
N THR A 125 -2.99 -2.31 -6.38
CA THR A 125 -3.42 -3.36 -7.32
C THR A 125 -2.54 -4.58 -7.24
N VAL A 126 -3.12 -5.73 -7.58
CA VAL A 126 -2.36 -6.96 -7.82
C VAL A 126 -1.56 -6.79 -9.10
N VAL A 127 -0.25 -7.06 -9.04
CA VAL A 127 0.60 -7.07 -10.23
C VAL A 127 0.16 -8.20 -11.16
N PRO A 128 -0.17 -7.92 -12.43
CA PRO A 128 -0.64 -8.95 -13.36
C PRO A 128 0.34 -10.13 -13.47
N GLY A 129 -0.19 -11.35 -13.39
CA GLY A 129 0.60 -12.59 -13.50
C GLY A 129 1.49 -12.89 -12.29
N SER A 130 1.40 -12.12 -11.20
CA SER A 130 2.19 -12.37 -9.99
C SER A 130 1.64 -13.49 -9.10
N GLY A 131 0.38 -13.90 -9.31
CA GLY A 131 -0.28 -14.96 -8.57
C GLY A 131 0.43 -16.31 -8.69
N THR A 132 0.49 -17.05 -7.59
CA THR A 132 1.13 -18.37 -7.48
C THR A 132 0.27 -19.34 -6.69
N GLY A 133 0.54 -20.65 -6.81
CA GLY A 133 -0.26 -21.68 -6.14
C GLY A 133 -1.70 -21.67 -6.64
N GLU A 134 -2.66 -21.78 -5.73
CA GLU A 134 -4.07 -21.68 -6.08
C GLU A 134 -4.44 -20.26 -6.50
N LEU A 135 -3.65 -19.25 -6.12
CA LEU A 135 -3.85 -17.84 -6.51
C LEU A 135 -3.27 -17.50 -7.90
N ALA A 136 -2.83 -18.48 -8.67
CA ALA A 136 -2.41 -18.26 -10.06
C ALA A 136 -3.53 -17.59 -10.88
N GLY A 137 -3.17 -16.54 -11.63
CA GLY A 137 -4.14 -15.75 -12.41
C GLY A 137 -4.93 -14.71 -11.61
N LEU A 138 -4.66 -14.54 -10.31
CA LEU A 138 -5.27 -13.49 -9.49
C LEU A 138 -5.07 -12.10 -10.12
N SER A 139 -6.17 -11.34 -10.17
CA SER A 139 -6.19 -9.92 -10.47
C SER A 139 -7.10 -9.21 -9.46
N GLY A 140 -6.89 -7.93 -9.20
CA GLY A 140 -7.72 -7.20 -8.26
C GLY A 140 -7.12 -5.90 -7.76
N ARG A 141 -7.88 -5.21 -6.91
CA ARG A 141 -7.50 -3.95 -6.28
C ARG A 141 -7.84 -3.96 -4.79
N MET A 142 -6.98 -3.31 -4.01
CA MET A 142 -7.15 -3.20 -2.57
C MET A 142 -7.46 -1.76 -2.19
N GLU A 143 -8.57 -1.58 -1.48
CA GLU A 143 -8.89 -0.36 -0.76
C GLU A 143 -8.35 -0.50 0.67
N ILE A 144 -7.76 0.58 1.20
CA ILE A 144 -7.22 0.65 2.55
C ILE A 144 -7.88 1.82 3.25
N SER A 145 -8.39 1.58 4.46
CA SER A 145 -8.87 2.64 5.35
C SER A 145 -8.17 2.56 6.69
N VAL A 146 -7.93 3.71 7.31
CA VAL A 146 -7.28 3.79 8.62
C VAL A 146 -8.16 4.63 9.53
N ALA A 147 -8.53 4.06 10.69
CA ALA A 147 -9.30 4.74 11.72
C ALA A 147 -8.75 4.34 13.09
N ASP A 148 -8.49 5.32 13.96
CA ASP A 148 -8.00 5.10 15.33
C ASP A 148 -6.76 4.19 15.42
N GLY A 149 -5.87 4.28 14.44
CA GLY A 149 -4.64 3.47 14.36
C GLY A 149 -4.84 2.03 13.89
N ARG A 150 -6.08 1.62 13.58
CA ARG A 150 -6.40 0.33 12.96
C ARG A 150 -6.41 0.47 11.44
N HIS A 151 -5.76 -0.47 10.76
CA HIS A 151 -5.78 -0.53 9.29
C HIS A 151 -6.72 -1.64 8.83
N ASP A 152 -7.68 -1.27 8.00
CA ASP A 152 -8.62 -2.16 7.32
C ASP A 152 -8.26 -2.27 5.84
N TYR A 153 -8.65 -3.39 5.24
CA TYR A 153 -8.62 -3.55 3.79
C TYR A 153 -9.93 -4.13 3.25
N VAL A 154 -10.20 -3.80 1.99
CA VAL A 154 -11.14 -4.51 1.12
C VAL A 154 -10.39 -4.84 -0.16
N LEU A 155 -10.16 -6.13 -0.42
CA LEU A 155 -9.59 -6.62 -1.67
C LEU A 155 -10.73 -7.13 -2.54
N ARG A 156 -11.00 -6.41 -3.64
CA ARG A 156 -11.86 -6.93 -4.70
C ARG A 156 -10.98 -7.61 -5.73
N TYR A 157 -11.38 -8.80 -6.18
CA TYR A 157 -10.54 -9.63 -7.01
C TYR A 157 -11.31 -10.56 -7.95
N ARG A 158 -10.58 -11.07 -8.94
CA ARG A 158 -11.01 -12.16 -9.82
C ARG A 158 -9.92 -13.23 -9.86
N LEU A 159 -10.36 -14.47 -9.92
CA LEU A 159 -9.54 -15.64 -10.23
C LEU A 159 -10.10 -16.32 -11.49
N PRO A 160 -9.25 -17.00 -12.28
CA PRO A 160 -9.73 -17.84 -13.36
C PRO A 160 -10.56 -19.01 -12.80
N ASP A 161 -11.55 -19.47 -13.58
CA ASP A 161 -12.31 -20.70 -13.32
C ASP A 161 -11.41 -21.95 -13.27
#